data_AF-A0A951UCK4-F1
#
_entry.id   AF-A0A951UCK4-F1
#
_cell.length_a   1.000
_cell.length_b   1.000
_cell.length_c   1.000
_cell.angle_alpha   90.00
_cell.angle_beta   90.00
_cell.angle_gamma   90.00
#
_symmetry.space_group_name_H-M   'P 1'
#
loop_
_entity.id
_entity.type
_entity.pdbx_description
1 polymer ?
#
loop_
_entity_poly.entity_id
_entity_poly.type
_entity_poly.pdbx_seq_one_letter_code
_entity_poly.pdbx_strand_id
1 'polypeptide(L)'
;MNDYLTTNRNNSPYPHLLDALLILTFNDDVSLTQNEDEQIVLASLHHKLTFKAVQLGLKKALFALANNGATLEEMNNWVQQDRGEFIVLKFYQYLQKFTRFGWLCHSVVAKGCLIATAKPMTTDCQFLLATAVAHNQYVLSKFAYVH
;
A
#
# COMPACT_ATOMS: atom_id res chain seq x y z
N MET A 1 22.59 -18.15 11.29
CA MET A 1 22.41 -16.71 11.56
C MET A 1 21.53 -16.12 10.47
N ASN A 2 20.22 -16.22 10.69
CA ASN A 2 19.12 -15.40 10.15
C ASN A 2 17.80 -16.15 10.45
N ASP A 3 17.32 -16.02 11.68
CA ASP A 3 15.96 -16.39 12.06
C ASP A 3 15.14 -15.11 12.17
N TYR A 4 14.48 -14.73 11.07
CA TYR A 4 13.32 -13.86 11.10
C TYR A 4 12.41 -14.36 9.99
N LEU A 5 11.29 -14.98 10.36
CA LEU A 5 9.99 -14.98 9.65
C LEU A 5 9.06 -16.03 10.28
N THR A 6 8.63 -15.79 11.51
CA THR A 6 7.36 -16.32 12.05
C THR A 6 6.85 -15.35 13.12
N THR A 7 6.34 -14.19 12.70
CA THR A 7 5.50 -13.39 13.60
C THR A 7 4.19 -14.13 13.78
N ASN A 8 4.17 -15.01 14.78
CA ASN A 8 3.02 -15.71 15.29
C ASN A 8 1.95 -14.67 15.67
N ARG A 9 0.84 -14.61 14.91
CA ARG A 9 -0.28 -13.66 15.11
C ARG A 9 -0.90 -13.77 16.53
N ASN A 10 -0.58 -14.81 17.30
CA ASN A 10 -1.19 -15.11 18.59
C ASN A 10 -0.45 -14.56 19.83
N ASN A 11 0.72 -13.91 19.68
CA ASN A 11 1.49 -13.39 20.82
C ASN A 11 1.61 -11.85 20.82
N SER A 12 0.56 -11.14 20.39
CA SER A 12 0.47 -9.70 20.62
C SER A 12 -0.07 -9.43 22.05
N PRO A 13 0.63 -8.66 22.90
CA PRO A 13 0.17 -8.33 24.25
C PRO A 13 -1.06 -7.41 24.30
N TYR A 14 -1.65 -7.06 23.14
CA TYR A 14 -2.81 -6.18 23.03
C TYR A 14 -3.92 -6.83 22.16
N PRO A 15 -4.77 -7.69 22.72
CA PRO A 15 -5.83 -8.38 21.98
C PRO A 15 -6.96 -7.46 21.47
N HIS A 16 -6.99 -6.19 21.88
CA HIS A 16 -7.99 -5.20 21.46
C HIS A 16 -7.57 -4.32 20.27
N LEU A 17 -6.31 -4.43 19.83
CA LEU A 17 -5.78 -3.76 18.63
C LEU A 17 -5.87 -4.62 17.36
N LEU A 18 -6.51 -5.80 17.44
CA LEU A 18 -6.52 -6.83 16.39
C LEU A 18 -7.34 -6.49 15.12
N ASP A 19 -8.08 -5.38 15.10
CA ASP A 19 -8.98 -5.04 13.98
C ASP A 19 -8.55 -3.80 13.17
N ALA A 20 -7.27 -3.40 13.27
CA ALA A 20 -6.73 -2.31 12.45
C ALA A 20 -6.05 -2.87 11.19
N LEU A 21 -6.51 -2.43 10.02
CA LEU A 21 -5.97 -2.79 8.71
C LEU A 21 -5.24 -1.61 8.10
N LEU A 22 -4.11 -1.90 7.45
CA LEU A 22 -3.38 -0.95 6.61
C LEU A 22 -3.79 -1.17 5.16
N ILE A 23 -4.46 -0.18 4.60
CA ILE A 23 -4.97 -0.17 3.23
C ILE A 23 -4.08 0.72 2.38
N LEU A 24 -3.62 0.19 1.24
CA LEU A 24 -2.90 0.94 0.23
C LEU A 24 -3.87 1.45 -0.83
N THR A 25 -3.69 2.71 -1.23
CA THR A 25 -4.44 3.38 -2.30
C THR A 25 -3.50 4.21 -3.14
N PHE A 26 -3.88 4.51 -4.38
CA PHE A 26 -3.24 5.57 -5.13
C PHE A 26 -3.66 6.94 -4.59
N ASN A 27 -2.76 7.90 -4.68
CA ASN A 27 -3.04 9.29 -4.40
C ASN A 27 -4.03 9.86 -5.45
N ASP A 28 -4.81 10.86 -5.07
CA ASP A 28 -5.93 11.39 -5.88
C ASP A 28 -5.44 12.03 -7.20
N ASP A 29 -4.16 12.41 -7.27
CA ASP A 29 -3.50 12.94 -8.45
C ASP A 29 -3.07 11.86 -9.46
N VAL A 30 -3.22 10.58 -9.10
CA VAL A 30 -2.90 9.44 -9.96
C VAL A 30 -4.18 8.90 -10.59
N SER A 31 -4.24 8.97 -11.91
CA SER A 31 -5.29 8.37 -12.72
C SER A 31 -4.89 6.99 -13.21
N LEU A 32 -5.85 6.06 -13.23
CA LEU A 32 -5.75 4.77 -13.91
C LEU A 32 -6.76 4.75 -15.06
N THR A 33 -6.27 4.51 -16.28
CA THR A 33 -7.12 4.29 -17.45
C THR A 33 -6.76 2.98 -18.14
N GLN A 34 -7.74 2.34 -18.77
CA GLN A 34 -7.53 1.20 -19.66
C GLN A 34 -7.89 1.63 -21.07
N ASN A 35 -6.99 1.44 -22.04
CA ASN A 35 -7.25 1.79 -23.44
C ASN A 35 -7.87 0.60 -24.20
N GLU A 36 -8.21 0.85 -25.47
CA GLU A 36 -8.81 -0.13 -26.39
C GLU A 36 -7.89 -1.36 -26.64
N ASP A 37 -6.57 -1.17 -26.56
CA ASP A 37 -5.57 -2.26 -26.67
C ASP A 37 -5.37 -3.04 -25.36
N GLU A 38 -6.28 -2.91 -24.40
CA GLU A 38 -6.20 -3.47 -23.04
C GLU A 38 -4.95 -3.06 -22.23
N GLN A 39 -4.26 -2.00 -22.64
CA GLN A 39 -3.13 -1.45 -21.89
C GLN A 39 -3.66 -0.64 -20.71
N ILE A 40 -3.03 -0.82 -19.56
CA ILE A 40 -3.30 -0.04 -18.37
C ILE A 40 -2.29 1.11 -18.31
N VAL A 41 -2.79 2.33 -18.15
CA VAL A 41 -1.98 3.53 -18.02
C VAL A 41 -2.23 4.14 -16.65
N LEU A 42 -1.16 4.26 -15.86
CA LEU A 42 -1.12 5.08 -14.66
C LEU A 42 -0.46 6.41 -14.98
N ALA A 43 -1.08 7.52 -14.60
CA ALA A 43 -0.55 8.85 -14.87
C ALA A 43 -0.81 9.81 -13.71
N SER A 44 0.22 10.59 -13.39
CA SER A 44 0.17 11.79 -12.53
C SER A 44 0.71 12.98 -13.32
N LEU A 45 0.82 14.16 -12.69
CA LEU A 45 1.35 15.36 -13.33
C LEU A 45 2.77 15.17 -13.91
N HIS A 46 3.63 14.39 -13.25
CA HIS A 46 5.05 14.27 -13.60
C HIS A 46 5.47 12.90 -14.14
N HIS A 47 4.64 11.89 -13.96
CA HIS A 47 5.00 10.51 -14.26
C HIS A 47 3.87 9.77 -14.96
N LYS A 48 4.25 8.91 -15.91
CA LYS A 48 3.34 8.03 -16.65
C LYS A 48 3.95 6.63 -16.73
N LEU A 49 3.16 5.61 -16.42
CA LEU A 49 3.52 4.21 -16.58
C LEU A 49 2.48 3.50 -17.43
N THR A 50 2.95 2.78 -18.44
CA THR A 50 2.11 1.97 -19.32
C THR A 50 2.45 0.52 -19.12
N PHE A 51 1.42 -0.29 -18.88
CA PHE A 51 1.52 -1.72 -18.71
C PHE A 51 0.83 -2.40 -19.89
N LYS A 52 1.59 -3.24 -20.61
CA LYS A 52 1.10 -4.04 -21.73
C LYS A 52 0.89 -5.48 -21.26
N ALA A 53 -0.21 -6.11 -21.67
CA ALA A 53 -0.54 -7.51 -21.34
C ALA A 53 -0.40 -7.83 -19.83
N VAL A 54 -1.17 -7.11 -19.01
CA VAL A 54 -1.13 -7.27 -17.54
C VAL A 54 -1.89 -8.53 -17.15
N GLN A 55 -1.26 -9.36 -16.33
CA GLN A 55 -1.89 -10.55 -15.77
C GLN A 55 -3.03 -10.18 -14.82
N LEU A 56 -3.96 -11.10 -14.62
CA LEU A 56 -5.26 -10.80 -13.99
C LEU A 56 -5.11 -10.35 -12.53
N GLY A 57 -4.26 -11.02 -11.76
CA GLY A 57 -3.96 -10.69 -10.37
C GLY A 57 -3.31 -9.32 -10.23
N LEU A 58 -2.30 -9.02 -11.04
CA LEU A 58 -1.69 -7.68 -11.06
C LEU A 58 -2.69 -6.61 -11.52
N LYS A 59 -3.50 -6.88 -12.54
CA LYS A 59 -4.57 -5.98 -12.98
C LYS A 59 -5.53 -5.69 -11.82
N LYS A 60 -6.00 -6.71 -11.13
CA LYS A 60 -6.88 -6.57 -9.96
C LYS A 60 -6.26 -5.72 -8.86
N ALA A 61 -4.96 -5.91 -8.57
CA ALA A 61 -4.24 -5.09 -7.59
C ALA A 61 -4.17 -3.61 -8.01
N LEU A 62 -3.86 -3.31 -9.28
CA LEU A 62 -3.81 -1.93 -9.79
C LEU A 62 -5.19 -1.24 -9.71
N PHE A 63 -6.25 -1.94 -10.10
CA PHE A 63 -7.61 -1.41 -9.99
C PHE A 63 -8.05 -1.25 -8.53
N ALA A 64 -7.65 -2.14 -7.63
CA ALA A 64 -7.94 -1.95 -6.20
C ALA A 64 -7.27 -0.69 -5.67
N LEU A 65 -5.97 -0.49 -5.95
CA LEU A 65 -5.23 0.72 -5.57
C LEU A 65 -5.91 1.99 -6.08
N ALA A 66 -6.43 2.00 -7.31
CA ALA A 66 -7.06 3.18 -7.92
C ALA A 66 -8.48 3.49 -7.43
N ASN A 67 -9.14 2.56 -6.74
CA ASN A 67 -10.53 2.72 -6.32
C ASN A 67 -10.63 2.71 -4.79
N ASN A 68 -10.89 1.54 -4.20
CA ASN A 68 -11.20 1.41 -2.77
C ASN A 68 -9.99 1.01 -1.90
N GLY A 69 -8.84 0.79 -2.54
CA GLY A 69 -7.65 0.24 -1.91
C GLY A 69 -7.76 -1.24 -1.58
N ALA A 70 -6.66 -1.79 -1.10
CA ALA A 70 -6.58 -3.14 -0.55
C ALA A 70 -5.40 -3.26 0.42
N THR A 71 -5.40 -4.29 1.26
CA THR A 71 -4.21 -4.66 2.03
C THR A 71 -3.13 -5.24 1.11
N LEU A 72 -1.87 -5.15 1.56
CA LEU A 72 -0.75 -5.79 0.85
C LEU A 72 -0.94 -7.31 0.74
N GLU A 73 -1.49 -7.93 1.78
CA GLU A 73 -1.76 -9.39 1.82
C GLU A 73 -2.79 -9.80 0.78
N GLU A 74 -3.93 -9.09 0.67
CA GLU A 74 -4.95 -9.35 -0.35
C GLU A 74 -4.39 -9.22 -1.77
N MET A 75 -3.65 -8.15 -2.06
CA MET A 75 -3.05 -7.95 -3.37
C MET A 75 -2.02 -9.02 -3.70
N ASN A 76 -1.16 -9.38 -2.74
CA ASN A 76 -0.20 -10.46 -2.91
C ASN A 76 -0.90 -11.79 -3.21
N ASN A 77 -2.01 -12.10 -2.53
CA ASN A 77 -2.80 -13.31 -2.79
C ASN A 77 -3.39 -13.31 -4.21
N TRP A 78 -3.87 -12.16 -4.72
CA TRP A 78 -4.35 -12.08 -6.10
C TRP A 78 -3.22 -12.27 -7.11
N VAL A 79 -2.07 -11.64 -6.89
CA VAL A 79 -0.91 -11.74 -7.77
C VAL A 79 -0.32 -13.16 -7.78
N GLN A 80 -0.36 -13.87 -6.65
CA GLN A 80 0.09 -15.27 -6.56
C GLN A 80 -0.77 -16.25 -7.37
N GLN A 81 -2.02 -15.88 -7.69
CA GLN A 81 -2.88 -16.70 -8.56
C GLN A 81 -2.47 -16.62 -10.04
N ASP A 82 -1.67 -15.61 -10.42
CA ASP A 82 -1.16 -15.49 -11.77
C ASP A 82 -0.05 -16.52 -12.04
N ARG A 83 -0.01 -17.04 -13.26
CA ARG A 83 1.05 -17.95 -13.71
C ARG A 83 2.27 -17.14 -14.14
N GLY A 84 3.43 -17.46 -13.57
CA GLY A 84 4.71 -16.92 -14.00
C GLY A 84 5.73 -16.91 -12.88
N GLU A 85 6.97 -17.27 -13.20
CA GLU A 85 8.06 -17.07 -12.25
C GLU A 85 8.21 -15.59 -11.93
N PHE A 86 8.47 -15.28 -10.66
CA PHE A 86 8.78 -13.93 -10.17
C PHE A 86 7.67 -12.88 -10.27
N ILE A 87 6.41 -13.24 -10.53
CA ILE A 87 5.35 -12.24 -10.64
C ILE A 87 5.16 -11.44 -9.34
N VAL A 88 5.25 -12.11 -8.20
CA VAL A 88 5.21 -11.48 -6.88
C VAL A 88 6.35 -10.49 -6.70
N LEU A 89 7.57 -10.86 -7.08
CA LEU A 89 8.73 -9.97 -7.00
C LEU A 89 8.53 -8.72 -7.87
N LYS A 90 8.01 -8.90 -9.08
CA LYS A 90 7.69 -7.80 -9.99
C LYS A 90 6.61 -6.87 -9.42
N PHE A 91 5.61 -7.42 -8.75
CA PHE A 91 4.60 -6.63 -8.04
C PHE A 91 5.22 -5.77 -6.93
N TYR A 92 6.11 -6.33 -6.10
CA TYR A 92 6.84 -5.56 -5.08
C TYR A 92 7.73 -4.46 -5.69
N GLN A 93 8.37 -4.72 -6.83
CA GLN A 93 9.14 -3.70 -7.56
C GLN A 93 8.24 -2.55 -8.03
N TYR A 94 7.02 -2.85 -8.48
CA TYR A 94 6.05 -1.81 -8.84
C TYR A 94 5.58 -1.01 -7.62
N LEU A 95 5.26 -1.66 -6.50
CA LEU A 95 4.90 -0.96 -5.27
C LEU A 95 6.02 -0.01 -4.84
N GLN A 96 7.28 -0.48 -4.83
CA GLN A 96 8.43 0.37 -4.51
C GLN A 96 8.54 1.56 -5.48
N LYS A 97 8.29 1.35 -6.77
CA LYS A 97 8.29 2.42 -7.77
C LYS A 97 7.18 3.44 -7.52
N PHE A 98 5.98 2.99 -7.17
CA PHE A 98 4.86 3.87 -6.83
C PHE A 98 5.15 4.67 -5.56
N THR A 99 5.74 4.05 -4.53
CA THR A 99 6.23 4.76 -3.33
C THR A 99 7.21 5.86 -3.69
N ARG A 100 8.20 5.56 -4.55
CA ARG A 100 9.19 6.55 -5.00
C ARG A 100 8.57 7.73 -5.75
N PHE A 101 7.49 7.50 -6.50
CA PHE A 101 6.75 8.56 -7.17
C PHE A 101 5.81 9.33 -6.25
N GLY A 102 5.70 8.96 -4.96
CA GLY A 102 4.71 9.56 -4.07
C GLY A 102 3.27 9.18 -4.46
N TRP A 103 3.08 8.04 -5.11
CA TRP A 103 1.77 7.61 -5.60
C TRP A 103 0.97 6.82 -4.57
N LEU A 104 1.62 6.24 -3.55
CA LEU A 104 0.93 5.38 -2.58
C LEU A 104 0.57 6.12 -1.29
N CYS A 105 -0.72 6.12 -0.98
CA CYS A 105 -1.25 6.55 0.30
C CYS A 105 -1.44 5.33 1.22
N HIS A 106 -1.23 5.55 2.52
CA HIS A 106 -1.40 4.51 3.55
C HIS A 106 -2.53 4.90 4.48
N SER A 107 -3.61 4.13 4.46
CA SER A 107 -4.80 4.36 5.27
C SER A 107 -4.87 3.35 6.42
N VAL A 108 -5.18 3.82 7.61
CA VAL A 108 -5.50 2.97 8.77
C VAL A 108 -7.01 2.89 8.91
N VAL A 109 -7.55 1.69 8.82
CA VAL A 109 -8.97 1.40 9.04
C VAL A 109 -9.09 0.56 10.30
N ALA A 110 -9.89 0.98 11.27
CA ALA A 110 -10.16 0.19 12.47
C ALA A 110 -11.65 0.00 12.65
N LYS A 111 -12.09 -1.24 12.90
CA LYS A 111 -13.52 -1.59 13.07
C LYS A 111 -14.40 -1.12 11.88
N GLY A 112 -13.86 -1.19 10.66
CA GLY A 112 -14.53 -0.74 9.44
C GLY A 112 -14.57 0.78 9.22
N CYS A 113 -14.00 1.58 10.12
CA CYS A 113 -13.94 3.04 9.97
C CYS A 113 -12.53 3.50 9.59
N LEU A 114 -12.43 4.39 8.59
CA LEU A 114 -11.18 5.06 8.26
C LEU A 114 -10.78 6.01 9.40
N ILE A 115 -9.61 5.78 9.98
CA ILE A 115 -9.08 6.57 11.10
C ILE A 115 -8.19 7.70 10.58
N ALA A 116 -7.29 7.39 9.65
CA ALA A 116 -6.37 8.36 9.06
C ALA A 116 -5.81 7.85 7.73
N THR A 117 -5.42 8.78 6.86
CA THR A 117 -4.67 8.50 5.63
C THR A 117 -3.40 9.33 5.62
N ALA A 118 -2.26 8.66 5.52
CA ALA A 118 -0.98 9.30 5.26
C ALA A 118 -0.82 9.47 3.73
N LYS A 119 -0.87 10.73 3.27
CA LYS A 119 -0.63 11.11 1.88
C LYS A 119 0.81 11.61 1.72
N PRO A 120 1.61 11.07 0.79
CA PRO A 120 2.93 11.59 0.50
C PRO A 120 2.83 12.99 -0.13
N MET A 121 3.66 13.92 0.33
CA MET A 121 3.74 15.29 -0.23
C MET A 121 4.94 15.50 -1.14
N THR A 122 5.86 14.53 -1.18
CA THR A 122 7.06 14.56 -2.00
C THR A 122 7.33 13.18 -2.58
N THR A 123 8.14 13.13 -3.64
CA THR A 123 8.74 11.88 -4.11
C THR A 123 9.69 11.29 -3.07
N ASP A 124 10.00 10.01 -3.23
CA ASP A 124 10.89 9.22 -2.36
C ASP A 124 10.50 9.24 -0.86
N CYS A 125 9.23 9.53 -0.55
CA CYS A 125 8.70 9.41 0.80
C CYS A 125 8.69 7.95 1.25
N GLN A 126 9.13 7.70 2.48
CA GLN A 126 9.10 6.37 3.09
C GLN A 126 8.28 6.41 4.38
N PHE A 127 7.23 5.59 4.43
CA PHE A 127 6.51 5.32 5.66
C PHE A 127 7.11 4.09 6.32
N LEU A 128 7.94 4.32 7.35
CA LEU A 128 8.48 3.25 8.16
C LEU A 128 7.46 2.90 9.25
N LEU A 129 7.03 1.65 9.27
CA LEU A 129 6.16 1.18 10.35
C LEU A 129 7.00 1.03 11.62
N ALA A 130 6.76 1.90 12.60
CA ALA A 130 7.33 1.78 13.92
C ALA A 130 6.33 1.11 14.85
N THR A 131 6.79 0.13 15.63
CA THR A 131 5.96 -0.47 16.67
C THR A 131 5.81 0.52 17.83
N ALA A 132 4.57 0.93 18.10
CA ALA A 132 4.27 1.72 19.28
C ALA A 132 4.36 0.84 20.55
N VAL A 133 5.05 1.32 21.57
CA VAL A 133 5.16 0.67 22.88
C VAL A 133 4.10 1.29 23.77
N ALA A 134 3.05 0.55 24.15
CA ALA A 134 1.87 1.14 24.78
C ALA A 134 2.14 1.88 26.10
N HIS A 135 3.24 1.55 26.79
CA HIS A 135 3.62 2.19 28.06
C HIS A 135 4.62 3.34 27.90
N ASN A 136 5.03 3.66 26.67
CA ASN A 136 5.86 4.82 26.41
C ASN A 136 5.01 6.08 26.33
N GLN A 137 5.58 7.19 26.80
CA GLN A 137 5.01 8.51 26.59
C GLN A 137 5.39 9.01 25.21
N TYR A 138 4.39 9.37 24.42
CA TYR A 138 4.56 10.01 23.13
C TYR A 138 4.05 11.45 23.23
N VAL A 139 4.80 12.39 22.66
CA VAL A 139 4.38 13.79 22.56
C VAL A 139 4.11 14.12 21.10
N LEU A 140 3.04 14.86 20.85
CA LEU A 140 2.78 15.42 19.52
C LEU A 140 3.84 16.48 19.20
N SER A 141 4.34 16.48 17.96
CA SER A 141 5.29 17.50 17.51
C SER A 141 4.69 18.90 17.65
N LYS A 142 5.49 19.88 18.10
CA LYS A 142 5.10 21.30 18.17
C LYS A 142 4.81 21.93 16.80
N PHE A 143 5.19 21.25 15.72
CA PHE A 143 4.93 21.68 14.34
C PHE A 143 3.72 20.96 13.71
N ALA A 144 3.12 19.99 14.40
CA ALA A 144 1.90 19.36 13.92
C ALA A 144 0.71 20.30 14.16
N TYR A 145 -0.15 20.45 13.16
CA TYR A 145 -1.35 21.26 13.25
C TYR A 145 -2.49 20.62 12.46
N VAL A 146 -3.72 20.97 12.83
CA VAL A 146 -4.95 20.65 12.11
C VAL A 146 -5.53 21.97 11.62
N HIS A 147 -5.96 22.03 10.36
CA HIS A 147 -6.59 23.19 9.74
C HIS A 147 -7.92 22.81 9.13
#